data_AF-A0A2G5VUT3-F1
#
_entry.id   AF-A0A2G5VUT3-F1
#
_cell.length_a   1.000
_cell.length_b   1.000
_cell.length_c   1.000
_cell.angle_alpha   90.00
_cell.angle_beta   90.00
_cell.angle_gamma   90.00
#
_symmetry.space_group_name_H-M   'P 1'
#
loop_
_entity.id
_entity.type
_entity.pdbx_description
1 polymer ?
#
loop_
_entity_poly.entity_id
_entity_poly.type
_entity_poly.pdbx_seq_one_letter_code
_entity_poly.pdbx_strand_id
1 'polypeptide(L)'
;MPATQTAIMSSRDKIIPLHNAFLKNGPWEFILTANSRNYLNLKKTWMIFTFKITDEEGKPIPATNTKLYAPINNIAHSIVKNFTVHINSQLVYHNSMNYAYKSYFENLLMYSKEQKNSTLSVSGYTHDDVMDNKDSNGFKTRASWVKDGKSLQVAANISIDLTNQPRVLLNNCNMKLTVYPNSDAFLIDNYDSSGVKYRFEIEDVYCRVNELELADGLANEMEAALIEQNLPIPSY
;
A
#
# COMPACT_ATOMS: atom_id res chain seq x y z
N MET A 1 -7.33 36.20 3.22
CA MET A 1 -8.39 35.21 2.95
C MET A 1 -7.70 33.93 2.47
N PRO A 2 -7.95 32.76 3.06
CA PRO A 2 -7.45 31.51 2.50
C PRO A 2 -8.23 31.21 1.22
N ALA A 3 -7.54 30.85 0.14
CA ALA A 3 -8.18 30.50 -1.13
C ALA A 3 -9.03 29.24 -0.93
N THR A 4 -10.36 29.38 -0.91
CA THR A 4 -11.29 28.26 -0.96
C THR A 4 -11.21 27.65 -2.35
N GLN A 5 -10.73 26.41 -2.44
CA GLN A 5 -10.68 25.64 -3.68
C GLN A 5 -12.11 25.28 -4.11
N THR A 6 -12.76 26.15 -4.89
CA THR A 6 -14.15 26.01 -5.38
C THR A 6 -14.32 24.92 -6.46
N ALA A 7 -13.22 24.28 -6.87
CA ALA A 7 -13.17 23.34 -7.97
C ALA A 7 -13.64 21.92 -7.63
N ILE A 8 -13.53 21.50 -6.36
CA ILE A 8 -13.86 20.14 -5.92
C ILE A 8 -15.25 20.17 -5.29
N MET A 9 -16.23 19.54 -5.94
CA MET A 9 -17.62 19.48 -5.47
C MET A 9 -17.82 18.38 -4.43
N SER A 10 -17.17 17.23 -4.60
CA SER A 10 -17.27 16.11 -3.68
C SER A 10 -15.97 15.30 -3.65
N SER A 11 -15.64 14.74 -2.50
CA SER A 11 -14.57 13.77 -2.34
C SER A 11 -15.14 12.56 -1.60
N ARG A 12 -15.00 11.37 -2.19
CA ARG A 12 -15.54 10.12 -1.63
C ARG A 12 -14.49 9.03 -1.68
N ASP A 13 -14.44 8.23 -0.62
CA ASP A 13 -13.58 7.06 -0.60
C ASP A 13 -14.34 5.83 -1.04
N LYS A 14 -13.74 5.06 -1.94
CA LYS A 14 -14.30 3.84 -2.51
C LYS A 14 -13.38 2.67 -2.19
N ILE A 15 -14.00 1.58 -1.75
CA ILE A 15 -13.30 0.31 -1.55
C ILE A 15 -13.35 -0.47 -2.86
N ILE A 16 -12.19 -0.91 -3.31
CA ILE A 16 -11.99 -1.69 -4.52
C ILE A 16 -11.46 -3.05 -4.06
N PRO A 17 -12.28 -4.11 -4.19
CA PRO A 17 -11.85 -5.45 -3.86
C PRO A 17 -10.85 -5.96 -4.90
N LEU A 18 -10.24 -7.10 -4.61
CA LEU A 18 -9.48 -7.86 -5.61
C LEU A 18 -10.35 -8.16 -6.83
N HIS A 19 -9.79 -7.90 -8.01
CA HIS A 19 -10.40 -8.29 -9.27
C HIS A 19 -10.30 -9.81 -9.51
N ASN A 20 -9.19 -10.41 -9.08
CA ASN A 20 -8.94 -11.84 -9.21
C ASN A 20 -9.20 -12.60 -7.90
N ALA A 21 -9.29 -13.93 -7.99
CA ALA A 21 -9.34 -14.76 -6.80
C ALA A 21 -8.08 -14.55 -5.96
N PHE A 22 -8.24 -14.54 -4.63
CA PHE A 22 -7.10 -14.39 -3.72
C PHE A 22 -6.11 -15.54 -3.90
N LEU A 23 -4.87 -15.19 -4.20
CA LEU A 23 -3.73 -16.10 -4.30
C LEU A 23 -2.68 -15.69 -3.28
N LYS A 24 -2.21 -16.63 -2.44
CA LYS A 24 -1.21 -16.32 -1.39
C LYS A 24 0.04 -15.65 -1.95
N ASN A 25 0.53 -16.12 -3.11
CA ASN A 25 1.76 -15.65 -3.73
C ASN A 25 1.52 -14.58 -4.81
N GLY A 26 0.31 -14.01 -4.85
CA GLY A 26 -0.12 -13.12 -5.93
C GLY A 26 -0.27 -13.83 -7.28
N PRO A 27 -0.49 -13.07 -8.36
CA PRO A 27 -0.67 -11.62 -8.38
C PRO A 27 -1.96 -11.20 -7.68
N TRP A 28 -2.01 -9.99 -7.13
CA TRP A 28 -3.24 -9.35 -6.67
C TRP A 28 -3.55 -8.19 -7.59
N GLU A 29 -4.71 -8.22 -8.23
CA GLU A 29 -5.07 -7.24 -9.25
C GLU A 29 -6.20 -6.34 -8.75
N PHE A 30 -5.99 -5.03 -8.84
CA PHE A 30 -6.99 -4.02 -8.55
C PHE A 30 -7.27 -3.21 -9.81
N ILE A 31 -8.54 -3.13 -10.19
CA ILE A 31 -8.98 -2.31 -11.31
C ILE A 31 -9.56 -1.03 -10.74
N LEU A 32 -8.80 0.05 -10.87
CA LEU A 32 -9.16 1.39 -10.45
C LEU A 32 -9.82 2.08 -11.67
N THR A 33 -11.12 1.85 -11.84
CA THR A 33 -11.89 2.51 -12.91
C THR A 33 -12.38 3.87 -12.43
N ALA A 34 -11.92 4.93 -13.08
CA ALA A 34 -12.54 6.25 -12.97
C ALA A 34 -13.90 6.21 -13.68
N ASN A 35 -15.01 6.40 -12.95
CA ASN A 35 -16.30 6.66 -13.58
C ASN A 35 -16.21 7.95 -14.44
N SER A 36 -17.04 8.08 -15.47
CA SER A 36 -16.93 9.17 -16.47
C SER A 36 -16.90 10.60 -15.90
N ARG A 37 -17.42 10.82 -14.69
CA ARG A 37 -17.43 12.12 -13.99
C ARG A 37 -16.45 12.24 -12.82
N ASN A 38 -15.84 11.13 -12.40
CA ASN A 38 -14.99 11.10 -11.20
C ASN A 38 -13.52 11.00 -11.58
N TYR A 39 -12.70 11.82 -10.94
CA TYR A 39 -11.25 11.81 -11.08
C TYR A 39 -10.64 10.98 -9.95
N LEU A 40 -9.58 10.23 -10.22
CA LEU A 40 -8.92 9.43 -9.18
C LEU A 40 -7.76 10.20 -8.56
N ASN A 41 -7.81 10.36 -7.24
CA ASN A 41 -6.69 10.91 -6.49
C ASN A 41 -5.74 9.78 -6.07
N LEU A 42 -4.71 9.59 -6.90
CA LEU A 42 -3.69 8.57 -6.70
C LEU A 42 -2.91 8.76 -5.38
N LYS A 43 -2.71 10.00 -4.94
CA LYS A 43 -1.97 10.31 -3.70
C LYS A 43 -2.69 9.81 -2.44
N LYS A 44 -4.02 9.77 -2.47
CA LYS A 44 -4.86 9.27 -1.36
C LYS A 44 -5.33 7.83 -1.59
N THR A 45 -4.54 7.05 -2.32
CA THR A 45 -4.80 5.62 -2.50
C THR A 45 -4.03 4.80 -1.48
N TRP A 46 -4.77 3.96 -0.76
CA TRP A 46 -4.25 3.08 0.29
C TRP A 46 -4.55 1.63 -0.07
N MET A 47 -3.60 0.75 0.16
CA MET A 47 -3.81 -0.69 0.16
C MET A 47 -3.90 -1.15 1.61
N ILE A 48 -4.94 -1.90 1.93
CA ILE A 48 -5.19 -2.40 3.26
C ILE A 48 -4.99 -3.92 3.21
N PHE A 49 -4.23 -4.43 4.16
CA PHE A 49 -3.94 -5.84 4.33
C PHE A 49 -4.34 -6.25 5.74
N THR A 50 -5.08 -7.34 5.87
CA THR A 50 -5.34 -8.00 7.14
C THR A 50 -4.59 -9.33 7.14
N PHE A 51 -3.71 -9.54 8.10
CA PHE A 51 -2.88 -10.74 8.17
C PHE A 51 -2.78 -11.29 9.59
N LYS A 52 -2.41 -12.56 9.70
CA LYS A 52 -2.03 -13.23 10.94
C LYS A 52 -0.76 -14.04 10.73
N ILE A 53 -0.06 -14.32 11.83
CA ILE A 53 1.12 -15.20 11.84
C ILE A 53 0.72 -16.52 12.48
N THR A 54 0.96 -17.62 11.76
CA THR A 54 0.65 -18.99 12.20
C THR A 54 1.92 -19.83 12.25
N ASP A 55 1.84 -20.98 12.92
CA ASP A 55 2.90 -21.99 12.85
C ASP A 55 2.99 -22.59 11.42
N GLU A 56 4.02 -23.40 11.14
CA GLU A 56 4.20 -24.05 9.83
C GLU A 56 2.95 -24.85 9.39
N GLU A 57 2.25 -25.45 10.35
CA GLU A 57 1.01 -26.20 10.14
C GLU A 57 -0.26 -25.33 10.01
N GLY A 58 -0.14 -24.00 10.06
CA GLY A 58 -1.29 -23.07 10.01
C GLY A 58 -2.10 -22.99 11.30
N LYS A 59 -1.58 -23.54 12.40
CA LYS A 59 -2.21 -23.46 13.72
C LYS A 59 -1.89 -22.14 14.42
N PRO A 60 -2.82 -21.59 15.22
CA PRO A 60 -2.55 -20.39 16.02
C PRO A 60 -1.48 -20.70 17.08
N ILE A 61 -0.57 -19.75 17.28
CA ILE A 61 0.55 -19.90 18.21
C ILE A 61 0.07 -19.57 19.63
N PRO A 62 0.09 -20.52 20.58
CA PRO A 62 -0.44 -20.29 21.93
C PRO A 62 0.39 -19.27 22.73
N ALA A 63 -0.30 -18.47 23.54
CA ALA A 63 0.25 -17.37 24.35
C ALA A 63 1.35 -17.76 25.36
N THR A 64 1.39 -19.04 25.73
CA THR A 64 2.33 -19.62 26.70
C THR A 64 3.72 -19.84 26.13
N ASN A 65 3.88 -19.76 24.81
CA ASN A 65 5.18 -19.91 24.18
C ASN A 65 5.96 -18.59 24.26
N THR A 66 7.14 -18.62 24.88
CA THR A 66 8.13 -17.52 24.87
C THR A 66 8.84 -17.43 23.51
N LYS A 67 8.06 -17.51 22.42
CA LYS A 67 8.56 -17.51 21.04
C LYS A 67 8.84 -16.06 20.63
N LEU A 68 10.06 -15.79 20.16
CA LEU A 68 10.54 -14.47 19.76
C LEU A 68 10.30 -14.24 18.26
N TYR A 69 9.05 -14.03 17.87
CA TYR A 69 8.68 -13.66 16.51
C TYR A 69 7.98 -12.30 16.46
N ALA A 70 8.19 -11.56 15.39
CA ALA A 70 7.48 -10.33 15.09
C ALA A 70 7.34 -10.14 13.57
N PRO A 71 6.34 -9.38 13.10
CA PRO A 71 6.37 -8.89 11.74
C PRO A 71 7.55 -7.93 11.55
N ILE A 72 8.13 -7.94 10.34
CA ILE A 72 9.16 -6.98 9.96
C ILE A 72 8.63 -5.55 10.09
N ASN A 73 9.54 -4.62 10.38
CA ASN A 73 9.18 -3.21 10.44
C ASN A 73 8.60 -2.71 9.11
N ASN A 74 7.65 -1.77 9.15
CA ASN A 74 6.96 -1.24 7.97
C ASN A 74 6.22 -2.32 7.15
N ILE A 75 5.63 -3.30 7.84
CA ILE A 75 5.03 -4.51 7.24
C ILE A 75 4.08 -4.21 6.08
N ALA A 76 3.29 -3.14 6.12
CA ALA A 76 2.32 -2.84 5.07
C ALA A 76 2.98 -2.62 3.70
N HIS A 77 4.15 -1.99 3.66
CA HIS A 77 4.93 -1.85 2.44
C HIS A 77 5.79 -3.09 2.17
N SER A 78 6.30 -3.74 3.21
CA SER A 78 7.14 -4.93 3.10
C SER A 78 6.39 -6.13 2.53
N ILE A 79 5.07 -6.23 2.74
CA ILE A 79 4.19 -7.23 2.09
C ILE A 79 4.36 -7.19 0.58
N VAL A 80 4.62 -6.02 -0.01
CA VAL A 80 4.76 -5.90 -1.45
C VAL A 80 6.21 -5.95 -1.90
N LYS A 81 6.49 -6.91 -2.78
CA LYS A 81 7.77 -7.07 -3.46
C LYS A 81 7.93 -6.12 -4.64
N ASN A 82 6.93 -6.10 -5.52
CA ASN A 82 6.91 -5.29 -6.72
C ASN A 82 5.48 -4.95 -7.14
N PHE A 83 5.37 -3.87 -7.92
CA PHE A 83 4.13 -3.38 -8.50
C PHE A 83 4.28 -3.20 -9.99
N THR A 84 3.19 -3.44 -10.70
CA THR A 84 3.01 -3.02 -12.09
C THR A 84 1.74 -2.20 -12.18
N VAL A 85 1.82 -1.05 -12.86
CA VAL A 85 0.69 -0.18 -13.15
C VAL A 85 0.51 -0.12 -14.64
N HIS A 86 -0.68 -0.51 -15.09
CA HIS A 86 -1.11 -0.34 -16.46
C HIS A 86 -2.20 0.74 -16.51
N ILE A 87 -2.10 1.69 -17.43
CA ILE A 87 -3.15 2.67 -17.71
C ILE A 87 -3.61 2.43 -19.14
N ASN A 88 -4.91 2.20 -19.34
CA ASN A 88 -5.50 1.89 -20.65
C ASN A 88 -4.74 0.76 -21.38
N SER A 89 -4.37 -0.29 -20.64
CA SER A 89 -3.60 -1.46 -21.11
C SER A 89 -2.13 -1.18 -21.48
N GLN A 90 -1.62 0.04 -21.31
CA GLN A 90 -0.20 0.34 -21.47
C GLN A 90 0.52 0.29 -20.12
N LEU A 91 1.68 -0.36 -20.07
CA LEU A 91 2.53 -0.37 -18.87
C LEU A 91 3.11 1.04 -18.65
N VAL A 92 2.66 1.69 -17.58
CA VAL A 92 3.13 3.05 -17.21
C VAL A 92 4.22 2.98 -16.15
N TYR A 93 4.15 1.98 -15.26
CA TYR A 93 5.13 1.83 -14.20
C TYR A 93 5.38 0.36 -13.86
N HIS A 94 6.65 0.05 -13.65
CA HIS A 94 7.11 -1.23 -13.12
C HIS A 94 8.27 -0.96 -12.16
N ASN A 95 8.17 -1.50 -10.95
CA ASN A 95 9.30 -1.48 -10.00
C ASN A 95 10.01 -2.84 -10.02
N SER A 96 11.33 -2.80 -9.90
CA SER A 96 12.12 -3.99 -9.59
C SER A 96 11.82 -4.51 -8.17
N MET A 97 12.38 -5.65 -7.78
CA MET A 97 12.09 -6.36 -6.51
C MET A 97 12.47 -5.60 -5.21
N ASN A 98 12.69 -4.28 -5.27
CA ASN A 98 13.26 -3.46 -4.21
C ASN A 98 12.26 -2.47 -3.58
N TYR A 99 10.96 -2.61 -3.84
CA TYR A 99 9.95 -1.67 -3.31
C TYR A 99 9.96 -1.60 -1.79
N ALA A 100 10.00 -2.75 -1.11
CA ALA A 100 10.03 -2.83 0.34
C ALA A 100 11.19 -2.00 0.93
N TYR A 101 12.40 -2.14 0.39
CA TYR A 101 13.56 -1.36 0.83
C TYR A 101 13.42 0.13 0.52
N LYS A 102 12.98 0.49 -0.70
CA LYS A 102 12.78 1.91 -1.09
C LYS A 102 11.83 2.60 -0.10
N SER A 103 10.66 1.98 0.14
CA SER A 103 9.65 2.54 1.04
C SER A 103 10.12 2.62 2.50
N TYR A 104 10.92 1.66 2.97
CA TYR A 104 11.49 1.71 4.30
C TYR A 104 12.47 2.88 4.45
N PHE A 105 13.39 3.07 3.49
CA PHE A 105 14.32 4.20 3.52
C PHE A 105 13.62 5.55 3.36
N GLU A 106 12.59 5.62 2.52
CA GLU A 106 11.76 6.81 2.37
C GLU A 106 11.09 7.17 3.70
N ASN A 107 10.47 6.19 4.36
CA ASN A 107 9.85 6.35 5.68
C ASN A 107 10.87 6.74 6.77
N LEU A 108 12.08 6.19 6.68
CA LEU A 108 13.15 6.47 7.64
C LEU A 108 13.77 7.87 7.45
N LEU A 109 13.96 8.33 6.21
CA LEU A 109 14.71 9.55 5.90
C LEU A 109 13.82 10.78 5.69
N MET A 110 12.63 10.61 5.12
CA MET A 110 11.78 11.75 4.72
C MET A 110 10.83 12.23 5.82
N TYR A 111 10.50 11.38 6.78
CA TYR A 111 9.48 11.69 7.80
C TYR A 111 10.08 12.06 9.15
N SER A 112 9.47 13.06 9.79
CA SER A 112 9.79 13.46 11.15
C SER A 112 9.36 12.40 12.17
N LYS A 113 9.88 12.49 13.41
CA LYS A 113 9.53 11.56 14.49
C LYS A 113 8.03 11.53 14.80
N GLU A 114 7.37 12.68 14.72
CA GLU A 114 5.92 12.80 14.95
C GLU A 114 5.12 12.09 13.87
N GLN A 115 5.50 12.26 12.60
CA GLN A 115 4.86 11.59 11.48
C GLN A 115 5.07 10.07 11.52
N LYS A 116 6.26 9.63 11.96
CA LYS A 116 6.57 8.22 12.21
C LYS A 116 5.65 7.59 13.25
N ASN A 117 5.36 8.32 14.32
CA ASN A 117 4.50 7.82 15.39
C ASN A 117 3.00 7.88 15.05
N SER A 118 2.59 8.84 14.22
CA SER A 118 1.17 9.04 13.89
C SER A 118 0.74 8.33 12.61
N THR A 119 1.33 8.68 11.46
CA THR A 119 0.85 8.19 10.16
C THR A 119 1.49 6.85 9.79
N LEU A 120 2.79 6.69 10.07
CA LEU A 120 3.50 5.46 9.71
C LEU A 120 3.22 4.29 10.67
N SER A 121 2.64 4.55 11.86
CA SER A 121 2.16 3.47 12.72
C SER A 121 1.07 2.63 12.03
N VAL A 122 0.29 3.24 11.13
CA VAL A 122 -0.72 2.57 10.30
C VAL A 122 -0.08 1.59 9.30
N SER A 123 1.13 1.88 8.82
CA SER A 123 1.90 0.98 7.95
C SER A 123 2.67 -0.10 8.73
N GLY A 124 2.52 -0.12 10.06
CA GLY A 124 3.26 -0.99 10.96
C GLY A 124 4.71 -0.56 11.18
N TYR A 125 5.01 0.73 11.00
CA TYR A 125 6.31 1.29 11.34
C TYR A 125 6.42 1.51 12.86
N THR A 126 7.55 1.08 13.43
CA THR A 126 7.94 1.36 14.81
C THR A 126 9.38 1.83 14.84
N HIS A 127 9.71 2.73 15.76
CA HIS A 127 11.10 3.12 15.96
C HIS A 127 11.83 2.05 16.75
N ASP A 128 12.90 1.51 16.18
CA ASP A 128 13.83 0.61 16.86
C ASP A 128 15.00 1.42 17.43
N ASP A 129 15.26 1.25 18.73
CA ASP A 129 16.39 1.91 19.41
C ASP A 129 17.73 1.35 18.91
N VAL A 130 17.74 0.04 18.64
CA VAL A 130 18.84 -0.69 18.00
C VAL A 130 18.22 -1.54 16.90
N MET A 131 18.70 -1.35 15.67
CA MET A 131 18.25 -2.13 14.52
C MET A 131 18.57 -3.61 14.70
N ASP A 132 17.66 -4.48 14.25
CA ASP A 132 17.84 -5.94 14.26
C ASP A 132 18.16 -6.53 15.65
N ASN A 133 17.47 -6.02 16.68
CA ASN A 133 17.66 -6.45 18.06
C ASN A 133 16.34 -6.88 18.72
N LYS A 134 16.30 -8.13 19.21
CA LYS A 134 15.17 -8.72 19.96
C LYS A 134 14.78 -7.93 21.22
N ASP A 135 15.72 -7.20 21.81
CA ASP A 135 15.51 -6.43 23.03
C ASP A 135 15.03 -5.00 22.78
N SER A 136 14.99 -4.57 21.50
CA SER A 136 14.47 -3.28 21.08
C SER A 136 13.01 -3.11 21.49
N ASN A 137 12.66 -1.89 21.89
CA ASN A 137 11.27 -1.54 22.20
C ASN A 137 10.35 -1.68 20.97
N GLY A 138 10.87 -1.41 19.76
CA GLY A 138 10.12 -1.56 18.52
C GLY A 138 9.77 -3.02 18.24
N PHE A 139 10.73 -3.94 18.33
CA PHE A 139 10.48 -5.38 18.21
C PHE A 139 9.43 -5.88 19.21
N LYS A 140 9.57 -5.54 20.50
CA LYS A 140 8.60 -5.94 21.55
C LYS A 140 7.19 -5.42 21.25
N THR A 141 7.08 -4.20 20.74
CA THR A 141 5.80 -3.62 20.33
C THR A 141 5.19 -4.38 19.15
N ARG A 142 5.97 -4.65 18.09
CA ARG A 142 5.50 -5.42 16.92
C ARG A 142 5.11 -6.85 17.28
N ALA A 143 5.90 -7.52 18.13
CA ALA A 143 5.59 -8.85 18.65
C ALA A 143 4.27 -8.86 19.43
N SER A 144 3.97 -7.79 20.20
CA SER A 144 2.73 -7.69 20.96
C SER A 144 1.47 -7.62 20.08
N TRP A 145 1.57 -7.08 18.86
CA TRP A 145 0.44 -6.93 17.94
C TRP A 145 -0.07 -8.26 17.38
N VAL A 146 0.86 -9.19 17.14
CA VAL A 146 0.57 -10.51 16.56
C VAL A 146 0.48 -11.62 17.61
N LYS A 147 0.73 -11.29 18.87
CA LYS A 147 0.66 -12.24 19.99
C LYS A 147 -0.74 -12.85 20.07
N ASP A 148 -0.81 -14.11 20.49
CA ASP A 148 -2.04 -14.90 20.66
C ASP A 148 -2.74 -15.26 19.33
N GLY A 149 -2.03 -15.15 18.20
CA GLY A 149 -2.60 -15.46 16.88
C GLY A 149 -3.63 -14.42 16.42
N LYS A 150 -3.55 -13.19 16.93
CA LYS A 150 -4.43 -12.09 16.53
C LYS A 150 -4.13 -11.65 15.11
N SER A 151 -5.19 -11.34 14.37
CA SER A 151 -5.09 -10.69 13.07
C SER A 151 -4.79 -9.21 13.24
N LEU A 152 -3.84 -8.71 12.46
CA LEU A 152 -3.47 -7.30 12.40
C LEU A 152 -3.87 -6.74 11.04
N GLN A 153 -4.54 -5.59 11.05
CA GLN A 153 -4.81 -4.81 9.86
C GLN A 153 -3.81 -3.67 9.73
N VAL A 154 -3.23 -3.54 8.54
CA VAL A 154 -2.26 -2.50 8.22
C VAL A 154 -2.60 -1.85 6.88
N ALA A 155 -2.22 -0.59 6.70
CA ALA A 155 -2.43 0.10 5.43
C ALA A 155 -1.14 0.76 4.93
N ALA A 156 -0.88 0.63 3.63
CA ALA A 156 0.21 1.29 2.94
C ALA A 156 -0.34 2.20 1.85
N ASN A 157 0.21 3.40 1.74
CA ASN A 157 0.04 4.17 0.52
C ASN A 157 0.88 3.53 -0.60
N ILE A 158 0.45 3.70 -1.84
CA ILE A 158 1.26 3.30 -2.99
C ILE A 158 2.37 4.35 -3.14
N SER A 159 3.63 4.02 -2.79
CA SER A 159 4.77 4.94 -2.96
C SER A 159 5.42 4.76 -4.34
N ILE A 160 4.78 5.33 -5.36
CA ILE A 160 5.32 5.41 -6.72
C ILE A 160 5.40 6.87 -7.15
N ASP A 161 6.32 7.19 -8.06
CA ASP A 161 6.50 8.59 -8.47
C ASP A 161 5.20 9.13 -9.13
N LEU A 162 4.41 8.25 -9.76
CA LEU A 162 3.09 8.56 -10.31
C LEU A 162 2.04 8.95 -9.26
N THR A 163 2.12 8.45 -8.02
CA THR A 163 1.19 8.81 -6.94
C THR A 163 1.67 10.03 -6.16
N ASN A 164 2.94 10.39 -6.30
CA ASN A 164 3.53 11.59 -5.70
C ASN A 164 3.31 12.87 -6.53
N GLN A 165 2.74 12.76 -7.73
CA GLN A 165 2.37 13.94 -8.52
C GLN A 165 1.14 14.67 -7.95
N PRO A 166 1.05 16.00 -8.10
CA PRO A 166 -0.11 16.77 -7.64
C PRO A 166 -1.35 16.61 -8.54
N ARG A 167 -1.21 15.96 -9.71
CA ARG A 167 -2.28 15.80 -10.71
C ARG A 167 -3.14 14.58 -10.41
N VAL A 168 -4.44 14.74 -10.58
CA VAL A 168 -5.41 13.64 -10.53
C VAL A 168 -5.37 12.83 -11.82
N LEU A 169 -5.68 11.53 -11.74
CA LEU A 169 -5.88 10.75 -12.94
C LEU A 169 -7.18 11.18 -13.60
N LEU A 170 -7.11 11.44 -14.91
CA LEU A 170 -8.23 11.89 -15.73
C LEU A 170 -9.35 10.85 -15.75
N ASN A 171 -10.57 11.34 -16.01
CA ASN A 171 -11.73 10.49 -16.25
C ASN A 171 -11.48 9.54 -17.44
N ASN A 172 -12.23 8.44 -17.47
CA ASN A 172 -12.18 7.43 -18.54
C ASN A 172 -10.81 6.73 -18.74
N CYS A 173 -9.86 6.89 -17.82
CA CYS A 173 -8.64 6.09 -17.76
C CYS A 173 -8.86 4.89 -16.84
N ASN A 174 -8.61 3.69 -17.36
CA ASN A 174 -8.61 2.47 -16.55
C ASN A 174 -7.20 2.20 -16.04
N MET A 175 -6.99 2.35 -14.73
CA MET A 175 -5.73 2.01 -14.07
C MET A 175 -5.83 0.62 -13.45
N LYS A 176 -5.06 -0.32 -13.97
CA LYS A 176 -4.86 -1.65 -13.39
C LYS A 176 -3.59 -1.66 -12.56
N LEU A 177 -3.73 -1.89 -11.26
CA LEU A 177 -2.64 -2.09 -10.32
C LEU A 177 -2.49 -3.60 -10.06
N THR A 178 -1.35 -4.17 -10.43
CA THR A 178 -1.01 -5.56 -10.11
C THR A 178 0.13 -5.58 -9.10
N VAL A 179 -0.14 -6.20 -7.96
CA VAL A 179 0.71 -6.28 -6.77
C VAL A 179 1.24 -7.70 -6.64
N TYR A 180 2.53 -7.81 -6.33
CA TYR A 180 3.18 -9.10 -6.10
C TYR A 180 3.74 -9.15 -4.67
N PRO A 181 3.32 -10.12 -3.84
CA PRO A 181 3.75 -10.18 -2.47
C PRO A 181 5.19 -10.70 -2.30
N ASN A 182 5.80 -10.36 -1.17
CA ASN A 182 7.06 -10.94 -0.70
C ASN A 182 6.85 -12.31 -0.07
N SER A 183 7.93 -13.07 0.04
CA SER A 183 7.93 -14.38 0.71
C SER A 183 7.76 -14.23 2.22
N ASP A 184 7.08 -15.19 2.86
CA ASP A 184 6.88 -15.24 4.31
C ASP A 184 8.19 -15.06 5.11
N ALA A 185 9.29 -15.65 4.63
CA ALA A 185 10.61 -15.55 5.27
C ALA A 185 11.17 -14.12 5.34
N PHE A 186 10.71 -13.22 4.47
CA PHE A 186 11.08 -11.80 4.47
C PHE A 186 10.15 -10.97 5.37
N LEU A 187 8.92 -11.42 5.60
CA LEU A 187 7.89 -10.67 6.32
C LEU A 187 7.94 -10.88 7.84
N ILE A 188 8.66 -11.91 8.30
CA ILE A 188 8.68 -12.33 9.70
C ILE A 188 10.12 -12.30 10.21
N ASP A 189 10.35 -11.47 11.23
CA ASP A 189 11.57 -11.50 12.03
C ASP A 189 11.43 -12.64 13.05
N ASN A 190 12.32 -13.63 12.94
CA ASN A 190 12.34 -14.79 13.82
C ASN A 190 13.68 -14.90 14.54
N TYR A 191 13.67 -14.65 15.85
CA TYR A 191 14.83 -14.81 16.74
C TYR A 191 14.73 -16.07 17.61
N ASP A 192 13.80 -16.98 17.32
CA ASP A 192 13.70 -18.25 18.03
C ASP A 192 14.86 -19.17 17.63
N SER A 193 15.68 -19.55 18.63
CA SER A 193 16.78 -20.51 18.46
C SER A 193 16.30 -21.94 18.15
N SER A 194 15.00 -22.20 18.26
CA SER A 194 14.40 -23.53 18.12
C SER A 194 14.22 -23.97 16.66
N GLY A 195 14.52 -23.12 15.68
CA GLY A 195 14.41 -23.45 14.25
C GLY A 195 12.96 -23.55 13.73
N VAL A 196 11.99 -23.11 14.52
CA VAL A 196 10.56 -23.08 14.16
C VAL A 196 10.36 -22.13 12.98
N LYS A 197 9.66 -22.58 11.93
CA LYS A 197 9.27 -21.72 10.81
C LYS A 197 7.86 -21.21 11.02
N TYR A 198 7.67 -19.91 10.84
CA TYR A 198 6.35 -19.30 10.88
C TYR A 198 5.84 -19.04 9.47
N ARG A 199 4.52 -19.02 9.34
CA ARG A 199 3.81 -18.74 8.10
C ARG A 199 3.08 -17.41 8.21
N PHE A 200 3.19 -16.60 7.15
CA PHE A 200 2.43 -15.37 7.02
C PHE A 200 1.14 -15.69 6.26
N GLU A 201 -0.02 -15.43 6.88
CA GLU A 201 -1.33 -15.69 6.29
C GLU A 201 -2.09 -14.38 6.14
N ILE A 202 -2.45 -14.05 4.90
CA ILE A 202 -3.27 -12.88 4.59
C ILE A 202 -4.72 -13.35 4.54
N GLU A 203 -5.56 -12.72 5.36
CA GLU A 203 -6.97 -13.01 5.47
C GLU A 203 -7.79 -12.17 4.50
N ASP A 204 -7.41 -10.90 4.34
CA ASP A 204 -8.10 -9.97 3.45
C ASP A 204 -7.15 -8.93 2.85
N VAL A 205 -7.44 -8.52 1.63
CA VAL A 205 -6.72 -7.46 0.94
C VAL A 205 -7.66 -6.68 0.02
N TYR A 206 -7.67 -5.36 0.20
CA TYR A 206 -8.46 -4.44 -0.61
C TYR A 206 -7.76 -3.10 -0.77
N CYS A 207 -8.14 -2.36 -1.81
CA CYS A 207 -7.64 -1.01 -2.06
C CYS A 207 -8.72 0.01 -1.70
N ARG A 208 -8.34 1.10 -1.03
CA ARG A 208 -9.18 2.28 -0.80
C ARG A 208 -8.66 3.41 -1.67
N VAL A 209 -9.51 3.89 -2.57
CA VAL A 209 -9.18 5.00 -3.47
C VAL A 209 -10.08 6.18 -3.18
N ASN A 210 -9.52 7.38 -3.30
CA ASN A 210 -10.26 8.62 -3.18
C ASN A 210 -10.69 9.10 -4.58
N GLU A 211 -12.00 9.17 -4.80
CA GLU A 211 -12.62 9.74 -6.00
C GLU A 211 -12.97 11.22 -5.74
N LEU A 212 -12.69 12.07 -6.72
CA LEU A 212 -12.99 13.50 -6.69
C LEU A 212 -13.99 13.84 -7.80
N GLU A 213 -15.04 14.56 -7.43
CA GLU A 213 -16.00 15.16 -8.34
C GLU A 213 -15.60 16.63 -8.54
N LEU A 214 -15.30 17.01 -9.77
CA LEU A 214 -14.94 18.40 -10.12
C LEU A 214 -16.18 19.16 -10.63
N ALA A 215 -16.17 20.47 -10.45
CA ALA A 215 -17.20 21.35 -10.99
C ALA A 215 -17.20 21.33 -12.53
N ASP A 216 -18.39 21.33 -13.14
CA ASP A 216 -18.59 21.19 -14.59
C ASP A 216 -17.76 22.19 -15.41
N GLY A 217 -17.62 23.43 -14.93
CA GLY A 217 -16.80 24.45 -15.60
C GLY A 217 -15.33 24.07 -15.73
N LEU A 218 -14.72 23.53 -14.66
CA LEU A 218 -13.32 23.11 -14.68
C LEU A 218 -13.12 21.80 -15.42
N ALA A 219 -14.07 20.86 -15.31
CA ALA A 219 -14.03 19.62 -16.07
C ALA A 219 -14.02 19.90 -17.58
N ASN A 220 -14.88 20.82 -18.05
CA ASN A 220 -14.93 21.23 -19.45
C ASN A 220 -13.65 21.95 -19.91
N GLU A 221 -13.08 22.82 -19.08
CA GLU A 221 -11.79 23.47 -19.40
C GLU A 221 -10.65 22.45 -19.49
N MET A 222 -10.62 21.45 -18.60
CA MET A 222 -9.63 20.37 -18.65
C MET A 222 -9.82 19.47 -19.89
N GLU A 223 -11.05 19.13 -20.25
CA GLU A 223 -11.35 18.39 -21.49
C GLU A 223 -10.98 19.21 -22.74
N ALA A 224 -11.26 20.51 -22.76
CA ALA A 224 -10.85 21.41 -23.85
C ALA A 224 -9.32 21.50 -23.97
N ALA A 225 -8.61 21.65 -22.86
CA ALA A 225 -7.15 21.68 -22.83
C ALA A 225 -6.51 20.35 -23.29
N LEU A 226 -7.15 19.22 -23.01
CA LEU A 226 -6.72 17.90 -23.51
C LEU A 226 -6.87 17.78 -25.03
N ILE A 227 -7.96 18.33 -25.58
CA ILE A 227 -8.18 18.37 -27.03
C ILE A 227 -7.14 19.28 -27.70
N GLU A 228 -6.82 20.44 -27.09
CA GLU A 228 -5.79 21.35 -27.61
C GLU A 228 -4.36 20.78 -27.54
N GLN A 229 -4.06 19.95 -26.53
CA GLN A 229 -2.72 19.35 -26.35
C GLN A 229 -2.50 18.04 -27.10
N ASN A 230 -3.52 17.48 -27.77
CA ASN A 230 -3.36 16.34 -28.68
C ASN A 230 -2.61 16.78 -29.94
N LEU A 231 -1.27 16.87 -29.84
CA LEU A 231 -0.37 16.88 -30.98
C LEU A 231 -0.67 15.67 -31.88
N PRO A 232 -0.62 15.85 -33.22
CA PRO A 232 -0.93 14.80 -34.18
C PRO A 232 -0.01 13.59 -33.98
N ILE A 233 -0.61 12.41 -33.88
CA ILE A 233 0.08 11.12 -33.88
C ILE A 233 0.84 11.02 -35.21
N PRO A 234 2.19 10.96 -35.24
CA PRO A 234 2.89 10.74 -36.49
C PRO A 234 2.56 9.32 -36.97
N SER A 235 1.90 9.26 -38.12
CA SER A 235 1.71 8.03 -38.88
C SER A 235 3.08 7.58 -39.41
N TYR A 236 3.52 6.40 -38.98
CA TYR A 236 4.55 5.63 -39.66
C TYR A 236 3.89 4.45 -40.36
#